data_AF-A0A2J8NGW3-F1
#
_entry.id   AF-A0A2J8NGW3-F1
#
_cell.length_a   1.000
_cell.length_b   1.000
_cell.length_c   1.000
_cell.angle_alpha   90.00
_cell.angle_beta   90.00
_cell.angle_gamma   90.00
#
_symmetry.space_group_name_H-M   'P 1'
#
loop_
_entity.id
_entity.type
_entity.pdbx_description
1 polymer ?
#
loop_
_entity_poly.entity_id
_entity_poly.type
_entity_poly.pdbx_seq_one_letter_code
_entity_poly.pdbx_strand_id
1 'polypeptide(L)'
;VNFAIAKGGRLLLADDMGLGKTIQAICIAAFYRKEWPLLVVVPSSVRFTWEQAFLRWLPSLSPDCINVVVTGKDRLTAGLINIVSFDLLSKLEKQLKTPFKVVIIDESHFLKNSRTARCRAAMPVLKHTVNIYWLLGVRHMLQKIKVAKRVILLSGTPAMS
;
A
#
# COMPACT_ATOMS: atom_id res chain seq x y z
N VAL A 1 4.20 1.08 16.09
CA VAL A 1 5.42 1.15 15.24
C VAL A 1 6.48 0.11 15.61
N ASN A 2 6.93 -0.02 16.86
CA ASN A 2 7.99 -1.00 17.23
C ASN A 2 7.66 -2.46 16.85
N PHE A 3 6.40 -2.88 17.03
CA PHE A 3 5.92 -4.20 16.59
C PHE A 3 6.12 -4.43 15.08
N ALA A 4 5.88 -3.40 14.27
CA ALA A 4 6.06 -3.44 12.82
C ALA A 4 7.52 -3.69 12.45
N ILE A 5 8.43 -2.96 13.09
CA ILE A 5 9.87 -3.06 12.85
C ILE A 5 10.37 -4.45 13.23
N ALA A 6 9.94 -4.98 14.37
CA ALA A 6 10.27 -6.34 14.82
C ALA A 6 9.78 -7.43 13.85
N LYS A 7 8.67 -7.21 13.15
CA LYS A 7 8.15 -8.11 12.09
C LYS A 7 8.73 -7.81 10.71
N GLY A 8 9.79 -6.99 10.63
CA GLY A 8 10.43 -6.63 9.39
C GLY A 8 9.49 -5.90 8.44
N GLY A 9 8.61 -5.05 8.97
CA GLY A 9 7.71 -4.20 8.20
C GLY A 9 6.64 -4.95 7.42
N ARG A 10 6.27 -6.17 7.83
CA ARG A 10 5.18 -6.95 7.24
C ARG A 10 4.04 -7.09 8.24
N LEU A 11 2.94 -6.36 8.03
CA LEU A 11 1.82 -6.36 8.98
C LEU A 11 0.51 -5.84 8.38
N LEU A 12 -0.57 -6.12 9.10
CA LEU A 12 -1.89 -5.55 8.92
C LEU A 12 -2.26 -4.71 10.15
N LEU A 13 -2.59 -3.44 9.94
CA LEU A 13 -3.24 -2.58 10.92
C LEU A 13 -4.75 -2.66 10.68
N ALA A 14 -5.44 -3.35 11.58
CA ALA A 14 -6.89 -3.58 11.53
C ALA A 14 -7.63 -2.86 12.67
N ASP A 15 -7.03 -1.81 13.23
CA ASP A 15 -7.65 -0.99 14.28
C ASP A 15 -8.91 -0.28 13.74
N ASP A 16 -9.78 0.21 14.61
CA ASP A 16 -10.95 0.99 14.23
C ASP A 16 -10.62 2.26 13.43
N MET A 17 -11.58 2.73 12.64
CA MET A 17 -11.46 3.99 11.89
C MET A 17 -11.20 5.16 12.86
N GLY A 18 -10.30 6.07 12.50
CA GLY A 18 -9.95 7.23 13.34
C GLY A 18 -8.77 7.04 14.30
N LEU A 19 -8.25 5.82 14.50
CA LEU A 19 -7.12 5.54 15.42
C LEU A 19 -5.72 5.87 14.86
N GLY A 20 -5.64 6.72 13.83
CA GLY A 20 -4.36 7.16 13.28
C GLY A 20 -3.58 6.10 12.50
N LYS A 21 -4.26 5.10 11.91
CA LYS A 21 -3.63 4.07 11.08
C LYS A 21 -2.75 4.64 9.96
N THR A 22 -3.19 5.73 9.32
CA THR A 22 -2.45 6.42 8.26
C THR A 22 -1.10 6.95 8.75
N ILE A 23 -1.06 7.67 9.88
CA ILE A 23 0.20 8.17 10.42
C ILE A 23 1.10 7.02 10.86
N GLN A 24 0.57 5.97 11.47
CA GLN A 24 1.36 4.80 11.83
C GLN A 24 1.99 4.14 10.59
N ALA A 25 1.24 3.98 9.50
CA ALA A 25 1.75 3.43 8.25
C ALA A 25 2.85 4.32 7.64
N ILE A 26 2.66 5.64 7.61
CA ILE A 26 3.66 6.60 7.16
C ILE A 26 4.94 6.48 7.99
N CYS A 27 4.83 6.43 9.33
CA CYS A 27 5.99 6.28 10.21
C CYS A 27 6.76 4.97 9.95
N ILE A 28 6.05 3.85 9.76
CA ILE A 28 6.69 2.56 9.47
C ILE A 28 7.36 2.61 8.09
N ALA A 29 6.72 3.19 7.07
CA ALA A 29 7.32 3.32 5.74
C ALA A 29 8.53 4.25 5.74
N ALA A 30 8.49 5.35 6.52
CA ALA A 30 9.59 6.29 6.70
C ALA A 30 10.80 5.64 7.39
N PHE A 31 10.58 4.72 8.34
CA PHE A 31 11.67 3.93 8.93
C PHE A 31 12.45 3.14 7.86
N TYR A 32 11.77 2.68 6.80
CA TYR A 32 12.39 1.98 5.66
C TYR A 32 12.71 2.90 4.46
N ARG A 33 12.89 4.21 4.66
CA ARG A 33 13.14 5.18 3.57
C ARG A 33 14.33 4.83 2.68
N LYS A 34 15.37 4.17 3.21
CA LYS A 34 16.52 3.67 2.43
C LYS A 34 16.16 2.57 1.42
N GLU A 35 14.98 1.95 1.54
CA GLU A 35 14.51 0.86 0.68
C GLU A 35 13.53 1.36 -0.41
N TRP A 36 13.17 2.64 -0.44
CA TRP A 36 12.24 3.19 -1.44
C TRP A 36 12.80 3.07 -2.87
N PRO A 37 11.96 2.94 -3.91
CA PRO A 37 10.64 3.57 -4.05
C PRO A 37 9.50 2.90 -3.24
N LEU A 38 8.63 3.75 -2.69
CA LEU A 38 7.41 3.39 -1.96
C LEU A 38 6.21 3.38 -2.91
N LEU A 39 5.40 2.32 -2.88
CA LEU A 39 4.10 2.26 -3.53
C LEU A 39 2.98 2.38 -2.51
N VAL A 40 1.99 3.22 -2.76
CA VAL A 40 0.82 3.40 -1.90
C VAL A 40 -0.43 3.18 -2.74
N VAL A 41 -1.15 2.11 -2.44
CA VAL A 41 -2.37 1.71 -3.15
C VAL A 41 -3.57 2.09 -2.29
N VAL A 42 -4.45 2.95 -2.80
CA VAL A 42 -5.56 3.52 -2.01
C VAL A 42 -6.84 3.65 -2.83
N PRO A 43 -8.02 3.85 -2.21
CA PRO A 43 -9.22 4.24 -2.97
C PRO A 43 -9.01 5.55 -3.75
N SER A 44 -9.63 5.66 -4.93
CA SER A 44 -9.45 6.82 -5.83
C SER A 44 -9.74 8.17 -5.16
N SER A 45 -10.64 8.20 -4.17
CA SER A 45 -11.08 9.38 -3.42
C SER A 45 -10.06 9.93 -2.42
N VAL A 46 -9.10 9.13 -1.95
CA VAL A 46 -8.19 9.52 -0.85
C VAL A 46 -6.73 9.69 -1.29
N ARG A 47 -6.43 9.63 -2.59
CA ARG A 47 -5.06 9.79 -3.12
C ARG A 47 -4.40 11.10 -2.69
N PHE A 48 -5.08 12.21 -2.87
CA PHE A 48 -4.59 13.55 -2.48
C PHE A 48 -4.56 13.72 -0.96
N THR A 49 -5.48 13.07 -0.23
CA THR A 49 -5.42 13.02 1.24
C THR A 49 -4.13 12.34 1.73
N TRP A 50 -3.72 11.27 1.06
CA TRP A 50 -2.45 10.58 1.36
C TRP A 50 -1.22 11.43 1.03
N GLU A 51 -1.21 12.10 -0.13
CA GLU A 51 -0.16 13.07 -0.49
C GLU A 51 -0.01 14.15 0.59
N GLN A 52 -1.12 14.80 0.97
CA GLN A 52 -1.12 15.81 2.04
C GLN A 52 -0.63 15.24 3.37
N ALA A 53 -1.00 13.99 3.71
CA ALA A 53 -0.52 13.34 4.92
C ALA A 53 1.00 13.12 4.88
N PHE A 54 1.57 12.70 3.75
CA PHE A 54 3.03 12.59 3.61
C PHE A 54 3.72 13.94 3.78
N LEU A 55 3.23 15.00 3.12
CA LEU A 55 3.81 16.34 3.24
C LEU A 55 3.72 16.89 4.67
N ARG A 56 2.59 16.65 5.35
CA ARG A 56 2.37 17.09 6.73
C ARG A 56 3.26 16.35 7.72
N TRP A 57 3.36 15.03 7.61
CA TRP A 57 4.02 14.19 8.62
C TRP A 57 5.50 13.90 8.32
N LEU A 58 5.97 14.17 7.10
CA LEU A 58 7.36 14.08 6.69
C LEU A 58 7.82 15.39 6.02
N PRO A 59 7.97 16.50 6.76
CA PRO A 59 8.30 17.82 6.19
C PRO A 59 9.65 17.88 5.44
N SER A 60 10.51 16.88 5.64
CA SER A 60 11.75 16.68 4.87
C SER A 60 11.54 16.20 3.42
N LEU A 61 10.31 15.91 3.00
CA LEU A 61 9.98 15.54 1.62
C LEU A 61 9.58 16.77 0.82
N SER A 62 10.23 16.95 -0.34
CA SER A 62 9.72 17.89 -1.35
C SER A 62 8.43 17.31 -1.96
N PRO A 63 7.44 18.15 -2.32
CA PRO A 63 6.30 17.74 -3.14
C PRO A 63 6.70 16.95 -4.38
N ASP A 64 7.81 17.30 -5.04
CA ASP A 64 8.30 16.60 -6.24
C ASP A 64 8.72 15.14 -5.97
N CYS A 65 8.90 14.75 -4.70
CA CYS A 65 9.18 13.36 -4.33
C CYS A 65 7.93 12.48 -4.35
N ILE A 66 6.74 13.08 -4.38
CA ILE A 66 5.45 12.38 -4.35
C ILE A 66 4.83 12.43 -5.75
N ASN A 67 4.56 11.26 -6.29
CA ASN A 67 3.90 11.08 -7.57
C ASN A 67 2.49 10.54 -7.33
N VAL A 68 1.47 11.38 -7.53
CA VAL A 68 0.07 10.97 -7.50
C VAL A 68 -0.35 10.57 -8.91
N VAL A 69 -0.57 9.27 -9.12
CA VAL A 69 -0.98 8.74 -10.40
C VAL A 69 -2.48 8.93 -10.59
N VAL A 70 -2.85 9.73 -11.59
CA VAL A 70 -4.23 10.10 -11.90
C VAL A 70 -4.74 9.36 -13.14
N THR A 71 -3.86 9.09 -14.10
CA THR A 71 -4.19 8.46 -15.37
C THR A 71 -3.37 7.19 -15.61
N GLY A 72 -3.87 6.32 -16.49
CA GLY A 72 -3.12 5.12 -16.90
C GLY A 72 -1.93 5.40 -17.81
N LYS A 73 -1.71 6.65 -18.23
CA LYS A 73 -0.56 7.08 -19.04
C LYS A 73 0.59 7.58 -18.17
N ASP A 74 0.31 7.89 -16.90
CA ASP A 74 1.31 8.41 -15.99
C ASP A 74 2.37 7.34 -15.69
N ARG A 75 3.58 7.79 -15.34
CA ARG A 75 4.67 6.90 -14.95
C ARG A 75 4.57 6.61 -13.46
N LEU A 76 4.43 5.35 -13.09
CA LEU A 76 4.31 4.89 -11.70
C LEU A 76 5.63 5.00 -10.91
N THR A 77 6.74 5.36 -11.54
CA THR A 77 8.08 5.44 -10.93
C THR A 77 8.67 6.84 -11.00
N ALA A 78 7.84 7.85 -11.23
CA ALA A 78 8.28 9.24 -11.34
C ALA A 78 8.67 9.86 -9.99
N GLY A 79 8.23 9.29 -8.86
CA GLY A 79 8.53 9.78 -7.52
C GLY A 79 9.20 8.75 -6.62
N LEU A 80 9.69 9.21 -5.48
CA LEU A 80 10.13 8.34 -4.37
C LEU A 80 8.93 7.66 -3.70
N ILE A 81 7.80 8.36 -3.65
CA ILE A 81 6.51 7.86 -3.18
C ILE A 81 5.56 7.89 -4.37
N ASN A 82 4.91 6.77 -4.68
CA ASN A 82 4.01 6.65 -5.81
C ASN A 82 2.64 6.21 -5.30
N ILE A 83 1.66 7.11 -5.41
CA ILE A 83 0.29 6.91 -4.90
C ILE A 83 -0.61 6.59 -6.09
N VAL A 84 -1.25 5.43 -6.06
CA VAL A 84 -2.09 4.92 -7.16
C VAL A 84 -3.41 4.39 -6.62
N SER A 85 -4.46 4.46 -7.43
CA SER A 85 -5.74 3.86 -7.06
C SER A 85 -5.87 2.41 -7.51
N PHE A 86 -6.71 1.65 -6.81
CA PHE A 86 -7.06 0.27 -7.21
C PHE A 86 -7.56 0.16 -8.65
N ASP A 87 -8.30 1.17 -9.14
CA ASP A 87 -8.85 1.17 -10.50
C ASP A 87 -7.78 1.32 -11.59
N LEU A 88 -6.67 2.00 -11.27
CA LEU A 88 -5.58 2.28 -12.21
C LEU A 88 -4.52 1.17 -12.27
N LEU A 89 -4.45 0.30 -11.26
CA LEU A 89 -3.48 -0.81 -11.22
C LEU A 89 -3.55 -1.69 -12.48
N SER A 90 -4.75 -1.92 -13.01
CA SER A 90 -4.93 -2.74 -14.23
C SER A 90 -4.32 -2.11 -15.47
N LYS A 91 -4.37 -0.78 -15.57
CA LYS A 91 -3.81 -0.03 -16.71
C LYS A 91 -2.30 0.07 -16.62
N LEU A 92 -1.74 -0.04 -15.42
CA LEU A 92 -0.33 0.15 -15.11
C LEU A 92 0.42 -1.17 -14.88
N GLU A 93 -0.20 -2.32 -15.18
CA GLU A 93 0.36 -3.66 -14.94
C GLU A 93 1.79 -3.82 -15.49
N LYS A 94 2.07 -3.27 -16.67
CA LYS A 94 3.42 -3.30 -17.27
C LYS A 94 4.45 -2.54 -16.44
N GLN A 95 4.06 -1.40 -15.86
CA GLN A 95 4.93 -0.54 -15.04
C GLN A 95 5.10 -1.09 -13.61
N LEU A 96 4.12 -1.86 -13.14
CA LEU A 96 4.14 -2.52 -11.83
C LEU A 96 5.14 -3.67 -11.72
N LYS A 97 5.79 -4.06 -12.83
CA LYS A 97 6.94 -4.98 -12.83
C LYS A 97 8.21 -4.37 -12.21
N THR A 98 8.20 -3.06 -11.93
CA THR A 98 9.31 -2.35 -11.29
C THR A 98 9.36 -2.71 -9.79
N PRO A 99 10.56 -2.89 -9.17
CA PRO A 99 10.65 -3.44 -7.82
C PRO A 99 10.40 -2.38 -6.73
N PHE A 100 9.13 -2.17 -6.38
CA PHE A 100 8.77 -1.49 -5.13
C PHE A 100 9.12 -2.39 -3.95
N LYS A 101 10.04 -1.96 -3.09
CA LYS A 101 10.47 -2.77 -1.92
C LYS A 101 9.59 -2.52 -0.70
N VAL A 102 8.89 -1.40 -0.67
CA VAL A 102 7.96 -0.99 0.39
C VAL A 102 6.61 -0.70 -0.25
N VAL A 103 5.55 -1.30 0.28
CA VAL A 103 4.18 -1.09 -0.19
C VAL A 103 3.25 -0.81 0.99
N ILE A 104 2.40 0.20 0.83
CA ILE A 104 1.23 0.46 1.67
C ILE A 104 -0.03 0.16 0.85
N ILE A 105 -1.00 -0.52 1.46
CA ILE A 105 -2.32 -0.71 0.85
C ILE A 105 -3.38 -0.26 1.85
N ASP A 106 -4.10 0.79 1.50
CA ASP A 106 -5.23 1.28 2.26
C ASP A 106 -6.52 0.58 1.83
N GLU A 107 -7.42 0.35 2.77
CA GLU A 107 -8.64 -0.44 2.58
C GLU A 107 -8.37 -1.79 1.87
N SER A 108 -7.42 -2.54 2.41
CA SER A 108 -6.99 -3.83 1.87
C SER A 108 -8.11 -4.87 1.69
N HIS A 109 -9.28 -4.68 2.32
CA HIS A 109 -10.47 -5.48 2.07
C HIS A 109 -10.97 -5.43 0.60
N PHE A 110 -10.69 -4.36 -0.15
CA PHE A 110 -10.97 -4.28 -1.59
C PHE A 110 -10.24 -5.37 -2.39
N LEU A 111 -9.18 -5.96 -1.84
CA LEU A 111 -8.44 -7.07 -2.45
C LEU A 111 -9.14 -8.43 -2.32
N LYS A 112 -10.11 -8.57 -1.40
CA LYS A 112 -10.83 -9.84 -1.18
C LYS A 112 -11.84 -10.13 -2.29
N ASN A 113 -12.42 -9.10 -2.90
CA ASN A 113 -13.39 -9.24 -3.99
C ASN A 113 -12.72 -9.41 -5.36
N SER A 114 -12.06 -10.57 -5.50
CA SER A 114 -11.34 -11.10 -6.67
C SER A 114 -12.18 -11.27 -7.95
N ARG A 115 -13.51 -11.03 -7.91
CA ARG A 115 -14.40 -11.09 -9.08
C ARG A 115 -14.39 -9.82 -9.94
N THR A 116 -13.97 -8.68 -9.41
CA THR A 116 -13.90 -7.45 -10.22
C THR A 116 -12.63 -7.46 -11.09
N ALA A 117 -12.74 -7.04 -12.35
CA ALA A 117 -11.60 -6.96 -13.28
C ALA A 117 -10.43 -6.12 -12.72
N ARG A 118 -10.77 -5.15 -11.87
CA ARG A 118 -9.86 -4.28 -11.11
C ARG A 118 -8.95 -5.06 -10.16
N CYS A 119 -9.52 -6.01 -9.43
CA CYS A 119 -8.81 -6.85 -8.47
C CYS A 119 -7.96 -7.93 -9.16
N ARG A 120 -8.43 -8.47 -10.30
CA ARG A 120 -7.69 -9.45 -11.11
C ARG A 120 -6.37 -8.92 -11.67
N ALA A 121 -6.26 -7.63 -11.96
CA ALA A 121 -5.01 -7.05 -12.46
C ALA A 121 -4.10 -6.51 -11.34
N ALA A 122 -4.68 -6.17 -10.18
CA ALA A 122 -3.91 -5.93 -8.96
C ALA A 122 -3.30 -7.22 -8.41
N MET A 123 -3.97 -8.36 -8.56
CA MET A 123 -3.56 -9.63 -7.95
C MET A 123 -2.21 -10.16 -8.46
N PRO A 124 -1.84 -10.15 -9.75
CA PRO A 124 -0.50 -10.52 -10.23
C PRO A 124 0.59 -9.64 -9.65
N VAL A 125 0.32 -8.34 -9.53
CA VAL A 125 1.23 -7.36 -8.95
C VAL A 125 1.40 -7.63 -7.47
N LEU A 126 0.31 -7.88 -6.74
CA LEU A 126 0.37 -8.25 -5.33
C LEU A 126 1.02 -9.63 -5.15
N LYS A 127 0.85 -10.53 -6.13
CA LYS A 127 1.54 -11.83 -6.23
C LYS A 127 3.01 -11.73 -6.64
N HIS A 128 3.44 -10.58 -7.13
CA HIS A 128 4.82 -10.25 -7.39
C HIS A 128 5.33 -9.18 -6.43
N THR A 129 4.65 -8.92 -5.31
CA THR A 129 5.06 -7.84 -4.41
C THR A 129 4.72 -8.12 -2.95
N VAL A 130 4.10 -9.24 -2.54
CA VAL A 130 3.53 -9.28 -1.18
C VAL A 130 3.56 -10.64 -0.46
N ASN A 131 4.29 -10.74 0.65
CA ASN A 131 4.00 -11.71 1.71
C ASN A 131 2.98 -11.05 2.66
N ILE A 132 1.70 -11.40 2.53
CA ILE A 132 0.60 -10.87 3.35
C ILE A 132 0.47 -11.72 4.61
N TYR A 133 0.68 -11.12 5.78
CA TYR A 133 0.23 -11.69 7.04
C TYR A 133 -1.13 -11.07 7.38
N TRP A 134 -2.19 -11.85 7.17
CA TRP A 134 -3.55 -11.50 7.54
C TRP A 134 -3.71 -11.59 9.06
N LEU A 135 -4.06 -10.49 9.71
CA LEU A 135 -4.62 -10.50 11.06
C LEU A 135 -6.13 -10.25 10.98
N LEU A 136 -6.83 -11.16 10.31
CA LEU A 136 -8.23 -11.48 10.57
C LEU A 136 -8.31 -12.99 10.36
N GLY A 137 -8.72 -13.72 11.40
CA GLY A 137 -8.54 -15.17 11.53
C GLY A 137 -9.05 -15.97 10.33
N VAL A 138 -8.17 -16.26 9.38
CA VAL A 138 -8.21 -17.45 8.51
C VAL A 138 -6.75 -17.85 8.25
N ARG A 139 -6.27 -18.84 9.01
CA ARG A 139 -4.92 -19.43 8.91
C ARG A 139 -4.60 -20.10 7.55
N HIS A 140 -5.51 -20.10 6.58
CA HIS A 140 -5.42 -20.94 5.38
C HIS A 140 -5.44 -20.14 4.07
N MET A 141 -4.43 -19.30 3.84
CA MET A 141 -4.07 -18.91 2.46
C MET A 141 -2.61 -18.41 2.39
N LEU A 142 -1.71 -19.12 3.06
CA LEU A 142 -0.30 -18.78 3.13
C LEU A 142 0.50 -19.86 2.41
N GLN A 143 0.73 -19.68 1.12
CA GLN A 143 2.00 -20.08 0.51
C GLN A 143 2.11 -19.56 -0.92
N LYS A 144 3.31 -19.07 -1.21
CA LYS A 144 3.81 -18.49 -2.46
C LYS A 144 3.52 -17.01 -2.53
N ILE A 145 4.60 -16.22 -2.71
CA ILE A 145 4.78 -14.86 -3.24
C ILE A 145 5.96 -14.20 -2.49
N LYS A 146 7.11 -13.98 -3.15
CA LYS A 146 8.40 -13.61 -2.53
C LYS A 146 9.05 -12.37 -3.17
N VAL A 147 8.47 -11.17 -3.10
CA VAL A 147 9.03 -10.07 -3.95
C VAL A 147 9.09 -8.65 -3.35
N ALA A 148 8.29 -8.26 -2.34
CA ALA A 148 8.64 -7.06 -1.54
C ALA A 148 9.28 -7.41 -0.20
N LYS A 149 10.18 -6.53 0.22
CA LYS A 149 10.84 -6.64 1.53
C LYS A 149 9.86 -6.26 2.64
N ARG A 150 9.03 -5.21 2.45
CA ARG A 150 8.11 -4.61 3.46
C ARG A 150 6.70 -4.38 2.90
N VAL A 151 5.67 -4.58 3.74
CA VAL A 151 4.23 -4.45 3.40
C VAL A 151 3.45 -3.97 4.63
N ILE A 152 2.71 -2.87 4.47
CA ILE A 152 1.80 -2.33 5.49
C ILE A 152 0.38 -2.30 4.92
N LEU A 153 -0.53 -3.05 5.51
CA LEU A 153 -1.93 -3.05 5.12
C LEU A 153 -2.76 -2.27 6.14
N LEU A 154 -3.68 -1.45 5.66
CA LEU A 154 -4.71 -0.83 6.49
C LEU A 154 -6.06 -1.46 6.12
N SER A 155 -6.88 -1.72 7.13
CA SER A 155 -8.29 -2.05 6.94
C SER A 155 -9.11 -1.26 7.94
N GLY A 156 -10.17 -0.59 7.50
CA GLY A 156 -11.32 -0.42 8.37
C GLY A 156 -12.03 -1.77 8.44
N THR A 157 -12.21 -2.32 9.63
CA THR A 157 -13.34 -3.23 9.83
C THR A 157 -14.59 -2.36 9.77
N PRO A 158 -15.55 -2.59 8.86
CA PRO A 158 -16.91 -2.23 9.20
C PRO A 158 -17.18 -2.98 10.50
N ALA A 159 -17.64 -2.28 11.54
CA ALA A 159 -18.27 -2.97 12.65
C ALA A 159 -19.30 -3.93 12.01
N MET A 160 -19.06 -5.23 12.13
CA MET A 160 -20.09 -6.21 11.79
C MET A 160 -21.17 -6.00 12.86
N SER A 161 -22.10 -5.10 12.57
CA SER A 161 -23.46 -5.14 13.11
C SER A 161 -24.23 -6.23 12.38
#